data_AF-A0A1G3D2L2-F1
#
_entry.id   AF-A0A1G3D2L2-F1
#
_cell.length_a   1.000
_cell.length_b   1.000
_cell.length_c   1.000
_cell.angle_alpha   90.00
_cell.angle_beta   90.00
_cell.angle_gamma   90.00
#
_symmetry.space_group_name_H-M   'P 1'
#
loop_
_entity.id
_entity.type
_entity.pdbx_description
1 polymer ?
#
loop_
_entity_poly.entity_id
_entity_poly.type
_entity_poly.pdbx_seq_one_letter_code
_entity_poly.pdbx_strand_id
1 'polypeptide(L)' 'MKVIIEIEKDEELEIVKKAFKGKSITIVRTQKERRKLLDAIFKKYKVKLSKNYKFNREEIHAR' A
#
# COMPACT_ATOMS: atom_id res chain seq x y z
N MET A 1 -1.60 -0.77 14.00
CA MET A 1 -2.19 -0.20 12.76
C MET A 1 -1.19 -0.42 11.63
N LYS A 2 -1.64 -0.88 10.45
CA LYS A 2 -0.79 -1.01 9.24
C LYS A 2 -1.33 -0.05 8.19
N VAL A 3 -0.45 0.72 7.57
CA VAL A 3 -0.80 1.73 6.56
C VAL A 3 -0.06 1.38 5.28
N ILE A 4 -0.73 1.49 4.15
CA ILE A 4 -0.13 1.35 2.81
C ILE A 4 -0.10 2.77 2.22
N ILE A 5 1.07 3.19 1.78
CA ILE A 5 1.29 4.51 1.17
C ILE A 5 1.79 4.27 -0.25
N GLU A 6 1.04 4.77 -1.22
CA GLU A 6 1.50 4.84 -2.61
C GLU A 6 2.31 6.13 -2.77
N ILE A 7 3.50 6.01 -3.34
CA ILE A 7 4.40 7.13 -3.55
C ILE A 7 4.73 7.18 -5.04
N GLU A 8 4.45 8.31 -5.69
CA GLU A 8 4.70 8.48 -7.12
C GLU A 8 6.11 9.00 -7.40
N LYS A 9 6.67 9.82 -6.49
CA LYS A 9 7.99 10.44 -6.64
C LYS A 9 8.97 9.94 -5.58
N ASP A 10 10.19 9.61 -5.99
CA ASP A 10 11.24 9.16 -5.07
C ASP A 10 11.59 10.21 -4.00
N GLU A 11 11.43 11.51 -4.29
CA GLU A 11 11.66 12.59 -3.32
C GLU A 11 10.74 12.50 -2.09
N GLU A 12 9.50 12.05 -2.30
CA GLU A 12 8.52 11.89 -1.22
C GLU A 12 8.84 10.69 -0.33
N LEU A 13 9.59 9.69 -0.85
CA LEU A 13 10.00 8.52 -0.08
C LEU A 13 10.89 8.90 1.11
N GLU A 14 11.79 9.87 0.94
CA GLU A 14 12.65 10.33 2.03
C GLU A 14 11.85 11.04 3.14
N ILE A 15 10.86 11.84 2.75
CA ILE A 15 9.95 12.51 3.68
C ILE A 15 9.17 11.48 4.50
N VAL A 16 8.61 10.47 3.83
CA VAL A 16 7.88 9.38 4.48
C VAL A 16 8.80 8.57 5.41
N LYS A 17 10.02 8.22 4.97
CA LYS A 17 10.99 7.52 5.82
C LYS A 17 11.31 8.30 7.10
N LYS A 18 11.48 9.62 7.01
CA LYS A 18 11.72 10.50 8.16
C LYS A 18 10.50 10.55 9.09
N ALA A 19 9.30 10.69 8.53
CA ALA A 19 8.05 10.73 9.29
C ALA A 19 7.77 9.43 10.06
N PHE A 20 8.14 8.28 9.49
CA PHE A 20 7.94 6.95 10.09
C PHE A 20 9.21 6.38 10.75
N LYS A 21 10.17 7.24 11.14
CA LYS A 21 11.42 6.83 11.80
C LYS A 21 11.13 5.96 13.03
N GLY A 22 11.77 4.79 13.12
CA GLY A 22 11.56 3.82 14.20
C GLY A 22 10.40 2.85 14.00
N LYS A 23 9.66 2.96 12.88
CA LYS A 23 8.72 1.91 12.44
C LYS A 23 9.36 1.01 11.39
N SER A 24 8.89 -0.23 11.30
CA SER A 24 9.28 -1.14 10.23
C SER A 24 8.59 -0.70 8.93
N ILE A 25 9.38 -0.35 7.92
CA ILE A 25 8.91 0.09 6.60
C ILE A 25 9.35 -0.95 5.58
N THR A 26 8.41 -1.44 4.77
CA THR A 26 8.70 -2.30 3.61
C THR A 26 8.49 -1.48 2.35
N ILE A 27 9.55 -1.32 1.56
CA ILE A 27 9.51 -0.56 0.30
C ILE A 27 9.28 -1.54 -0.83
N VAL A 28 8.26 -1.29 -1.64
CA VAL A 28 7.91 -2.12 -2.78
C VAL A 28 7.97 -1.26 -4.04
N ARG A 29 8.87 -1.60 -4.96
CA ARG A 29 9.09 -0.82 -6.19
C ARG A 29 8.47 -1.46 -7.42
N THR A 30 8.28 -2.78 -7.43
CA THR A 30 7.77 -3.49 -8.61
C THR A 30 6.27 -3.78 -8.51
N GLN A 31 5.58 -3.75 -9.65
CA GLN A 31 4.15 -4.13 -9.70
C GLN A 31 3.91 -5.57 -9.25
N LYS A 32 4.84 -6.49 -9.55
CA LYS A 32 4.75 -7.91 -9.18
C LYS A 32 4.76 -8.08 -7.67
N GLU A 33 5.67 -7.39 -6.98
CA GLU A 33 5.73 -7.41 -5.51
C GLU A 33 4.55 -6.70 -4.88
N ARG A 34 4.11 -5.56 -5.47
CA ARG A 34 2.91 -4.83 -5.02
C ARG A 34 1.70 -5.75 -5.02
N ARG A 35 1.48 -6.48 -6.11
CA ARG A 35 0.36 -7.43 -6.24
C ARG A 35 0.42 -8.53 -5.19
N LYS A 36 1.59 -9.15 -4.99
CA LYS A 36 1.77 -10.18 -3.95
C LYS A 36 1.46 -9.65 -2.54
N LEU A 37 1.92 -8.45 -2.22
CA LEU A 37 1.69 -7.83 -0.92
C LEU A 37 0.21 -7.50 -0.71
N LEU A 38 -0.44 -6.93 -1.73
CA LEU A 38 -1.88 -6.68 -1.69
C LEU A 38 -2.66 -8.00 -1.53
N ASP A 39 -2.40 -9.03 -2.35
CA ASP A 39 -3.07 -10.33 -2.22
C ASP A 39 -2.94 -10.93 -0.82
N ALA A 40 -1.76 -10.85 -0.20
CA ALA A 40 -1.54 -11.32 1.17
C ALA A 40 -2.35 -10.53 2.21
N ILE A 41 -2.41 -9.20 2.08
CA ILE A 41 -3.19 -8.32 2.96
C ILE A 41 -4.68 -8.61 2.80
N PHE A 42 -5.18 -8.63 1.57
CA PHE A 42 -6.60 -8.82 1.26
C PHE A 42 -7.09 -10.21 1.70
N LYS A 43 -6.27 -11.26 1.52
CA LYS A 43 -6.56 -12.61 2.05
C LYS A 43 -6.69 -12.60 3.57
N LYS A 44 -5.82 -11.87 4.28
CA LYS A 44 -5.87 -11.77 5.75
C LYS A 44 -7.17 -11.10 6.23
N TYR A 45 -7.65 -10.09 5.51
CA TYR A 45 -8.87 -9.36 5.85
C TYR A 45 -10.15 -9.92 5.18
N LYS A 46 -10.06 -11.05 4.47
CA LYS A 46 -11.17 -11.66 3.70
C LYS A 46 -11.83 -10.71 2.69
N VAL A 47 -11.05 -9.79 2.13
CA VAL A 47 -11.50 -8.86 1.07
C VAL A 47 -11.03 -9.40 -0.28
N LYS A 48 -11.87 -9.32 -1.32
CA LYS A 48 -11.47 -9.69 -2.69
C LYS A 48 -10.92 -8.46 -3.40
N LEU A 49 -9.72 -8.55 -3.97
CA LEU A 49 -9.16 -7.50 -4.82
C LEU A 49 -9.92 -7.51 -6.16
N SER A 50 -10.55 -6.38 -6.51
CA SER A 50 -11.15 -6.23 -7.86
C SER A 50 -10.04 -6.35 -8.91
N LYS A 51 -10.35 -6.96 -10.07
CA LYS A 51 -9.40 -7.04 -11.20
C LYS A 51 -8.94 -5.65 -11.67
N ASN A 52 -9.76 -4.63 -11.42
CA ASN A 52 -9.50 -3.23 -11.77
C ASN A 52 -9.17 -2.38 -10.53
N TYR A 53 -8.61 -2.97 -9.47
CA TYR A 53 -8.25 -2.25 -8.26
C TYR A 53 -7.33 -1.07 -8.58
N LYS A 54 -7.89 0.15 -8.52
CA LYS A 54 -7.15 1.39 -8.39
C LYS A 54 -7.05 1.68 -6.89
N PHE A 55 -5.88 2.09 -6.40
CA PHE A 55 -5.72 2.50 -5.00
C PHE A 55 -6.41 3.85 -4.82
N ASN A 56 -7.74 3.84 -4.86
CA ASN A 56 -8.58 5.01 -4.71
C ASN A 56 -9.14 4.99 -3.29
N ARG A 57 -8.67 5.92 -2.46
CA ARG A 57 -9.02 6.02 -1.03
C ARG A 57 -10.54 6.12 -0.83
N GLU A 58 -11.24 6.71 -1.79
CA GLU A 58 -12.70 6.89 -1.77
C GLU A 58 -13.45 5.59 -2.09
N GLU A 59 -12.96 4.75 -3.00
CA GLU A 59 -13.62 3.48 -3.37
C GLU A 59 -13.52 2.40 -2.27
N ILE A 60 -12.50 2.44 -1.42
CA ILE A 60 -12.32 1.47 -0.33
C ILE A 60 -13.33 1.72 0.81
N HIS A 61 -13.78 2.98 0.96
CA HIS A 61 -14.66 3.42 2.05
C HIS A 61 -16.09 3.77 1.62
N ALA A 62 -16.40 3.74 0.31
CA ALA A 62 -17.75 3.90 -0.21
C ALA A 62 -18.60 2.66 0.11
N ARG A 63 -19.05 2.59 1.36
CA ARG A 63 -20.12 1.73 1.84
C ARG A 63 -21.32 2.58 2.20
#